data_AF-A0A0P6WV12-F1
#
_entry.id   AF-A0A0P6WV12-F1
#
_cell.length_a   1.000
_cell.length_b   1.000
_cell.length_c   1.000
_cell.angle_alpha   90.00
_cell.angle_beta   90.00
_cell.angle_gamma   90.00
#
_symmetry.space_group_name_H-M   'P 1'
#
loop_
_entity.id
_entity.type
_entity.pdbx_description
1 polymer ?
#
loop_
_entity_poly.entity_id
_entity_poly.type
_entity_poly.pdbx_seq_one_letter_code
_entity_poly.pdbx_strand_id
1 'polypeptide(L)'
;MNTKRWFYGFLVLLGIGLLLVGVLVFNSSETKMASGLSFGIGAATSGLGIGWLIRSFVVTSIEDEAIRKSKEIEINDERNTRIRERTGYMVARIMNYVLCVFILILGFMGADRNIILMVAGLILLEGLLTIYFSSRYSKTM
;
A
#
# COMPACT_ATOMS: atom_id res chain seq x y z
N MET A 1 25.88 4.34 -2.96
CA MET A 1 24.65 4.60 -3.75
C MET A 1 24.39 3.50 -4.81
N ASN A 2 25.40 3.05 -5.56
CA ASN A 2 25.24 2.04 -6.63
C ASN A 2 24.72 0.65 -6.20
N THR A 3 25.11 0.13 -5.03
CA THR A 3 24.69 -1.21 -4.59
C THR A 3 23.17 -1.30 -4.33
N LYS A 4 22.56 -0.21 -3.83
CA LYS A 4 21.11 -0.14 -3.61
C LYS A 4 20.33 -0.05 -4.92
N ARG A 5 20.89 0.61 -5.94
CA ARG A 5 20.28 0.72 -7.28
C ARG A 5 20.13 -0.64 -7.94
N TRP A 6 21.13 -1.50 -7.81
CA TRP A 6 21.06 -2.87 -8.34
C TRP A 6 19.95 -3.68 -7.67
N PHE A 7 19.80 -3.56 -6.34
CA PHE A 7 18.71 -4.20 -5.60
C PHE A 7 17.33 -3.69 -6.05
N TYR A 8 17.15 -2.38 -6.22
CA TYR A 8 15.89 -1.84 -6.73
C TYR A 8 15.60 -2.27 -8.17
N GLY A 9 16.63 -2.30 -9.03
CA GLY A 9 16.52 -2.82 -10.39
C GLY A 9 16.12 -4.30 -10.41
N PHE A 10 16.70 -5.12 -9.53
CA PHE A 10 16.29 -6.50 -9.34
C PHE A 10 14.82 -6.62 -8.91
N LEU A 11 14.35 -5.77 -7.98
CA LEU A 11 12.94 -5.76 -7.55
C LEU A 11 11.99 -5.46 -8.71
N VAL A 12 12.36 -4.51 -9.58
CA VAL A 12 11.58 -4.17 -10.78
C VAL A 12 11.54 -5.35 -11.74
N LEU A 13 12.68 -5.98 -12.02
CA LEU A 13 12.76 -7.14 -12.90
C LEU A 13 11.99 -8.34 -12.36
N LEU A 14 12.04 -8.58 -11.04
CA LEU A 14 11.26 -9.62 -10.38
C LEU A 14 9.75 -9.35 -10.52
N GLY A 15 9.32 -8.10 -10.28
CA GLY A 15 7.93 -7.69 -10.44
C GLY A 15 7.42 -7.85 -11.88
N ILE A 16 8.21 -7.41 -12.86
CA ILE A 16 7.91 -7.60 -14.29
C ILE A 16 7.88 -9.09 -14.67
N GLY A 17 8.81 -9.89 -14.14
CA GLY A 17 8.82 -11.33 -14.34
C GLY A 17 7.53 -11.99 -13.84
N LEU A 18 7.05 -11.62 -12.66
CA LEU A 18 5.79 -12.11 -12.10
C LEU A 18 4.57 -11.68 -12.94
N LEU A 19 4.55 -10.45 -13.47
CA LEU A 19 3.51 -10.00 -14.40
C LEU A 19 3.50 -10.86 -15.68
N LEU A 20 4.69 -11.12 -16.25
CA LEU A 20 4.84 -11.93 -17.47
C LEU A 20 4.45 -13.39 -17.24
N VAL A 21 4.81 -13.98 -16.09
CA VAL A 21 4.39 -15.33 -15.71
C VAL A 21 2.86 -15.39 -15.59
N GLY A 22 2.24 -14.38 -14.99
CA GLY A 22 0.77 -14.30 -14.89
C GLY A 22 0.05 -14.33 -16.23
N VAL A 23 0.61 -13.66 -17.24
CA VAL A 23 -0.01 -13.58 -18.58
C VAL A 23 0.37 -14.76 -19.48
N LEU A 24 1.63 -15.18 -19.47
CA LEU A 24 2.16 -16.16 -20.44
C LEU A 24 2.06 -17.61 -19.96
N VAL A 25 2.20 -17.86 -18.66
CA VAL A 25 2.21 -19.21 -18.09
C VAL A 25 0.83 -19.60 -17.55
N PHE A 26 0.18 -18.68 -16.84
CA PHE A 26 -1.13 -18.92 -16.23
C PHE A 26 -2.32 -18.46 -17.11
N ASN A 27 -2.29 -18.81 -18.41
CA ASN A 27 -3.32 -18.41 -19.38
C ASN A 27 -4.50 -19.40 -19.48
N SER A 28 -4.51 -20.47 -18.67
CA SER A 28 -5.60 -21.45 -18.68
C SER A 28 -6.73 -21.07 -17.71
N SER A 29 -7.96 -21.52 -18.00
CA SER A 29 -9.12 -21.28 -17.13
C SER A 29 -8.93 -21.82 -15.71
N GLU A 30 -8.15 -22.90 -15.55
CA GLU A 30 -7.85 -23.51 -14.25
C GLU A 30 -6.80 -22.72 -13.43
N THR A 31 -5.94 -21.95 -14.10
CA THR A 31 -4.86 -21.17 -13.44
C THR A 31 -5.20 -19.69 -13.26
N LYS A 32 -6.44 -19.29 -13.54
CA LYS A 32 -6.90 -17.90 -13.51
C LYS A 32 -6.68 -17.20 -12.16
N MET A 33 -6.83 -17.95 -11.05
CA MET A 33 -6.55 -17.42 -9.71
C MET A 33 -5.04 -17.17 -9.50
N ALA A 34 -4.18 -18.10 -9.93
CA ALA A 34 -2.73 -17.95 -9.86
C ALA A 34 -2.23 -16.80 -10.76
N SER A 35 -2.83 -16.64 -11.95
CA SER A 35 -2.62 -15.50 -12.84
C SER A 35 -2.93 -14.18 -12.13
N GLY A 36 -4.13 -14.05 -11.56
CA GLY A 36 -4.54 -12.83 -10.85
C GLY A 36 -3.62 -12.48 -9.67
N LEU A 37 -3.21 -13.47 -8.87
CA LEU A 37 -2.27 -13.26 -7.76
C LEU A 37 -0.88 -12.83 -8.24
N SER A 38 -0.34 -13.52 -9.25
CA SER A 38 0.96 -13.15 -9.83
C SER A 38 0.94 -11.74 -10.43
N PHE A 39 -0.19 -11.34 -11.02
CA PHE A 39 -0.39 -10.00 -11.56
C PHE A 39 -0.42 -8.95 -10.44
N GLY A 40 -1.19 -9.20 -9.38
CA GLY A 40 -1.28 -8.30 -8.22
C GLY A 40 0.06 -8.10 -7.52
N ILE A 41 0.77 -9.20 -7.22
CA ILE A 41 2.07 -9.16 -6.55
C ILE A 41 3.13 -8.54 -7.48
N GLY A 42 3.11 -8.89 -8.77
CA GLY A 42 4.02 -8.33 -9.77
C GLY A 42 3.86 -6.82 -9.94
N ALA A 43 2.61 -6.35 -10.01
CA ALA A 43 2.29 -4.92 -10.12
C ALA A 43 2.74 -4.14 -8.86
N ALA A 44 2.44 -4.66 -7.66
CA ALA A 44 2.85 -4.02 -6.41
C ALA A 44 4.37 -3.95 -6.29
N THR A 45 5.07 -5.06 -6.57
CA THR A 45 6.52 -5.16 -6.44
C THR A 45 7.25 -4.29 -7.46
N SER A 46 6.79 -4.29 -8.72
CA SER A 46 7.37 -3.44 -9.77
C SER A 46 7.11 -1.96 -9.50
N GLY A 47 5.90 -1.58 -9.10
CA GLY A 47 5.57 -0.19 -8.77
C GLY A 47 6.43 0.36 -7.63
N LEU A 48 6.57 -0.41 -6.54
CA LEU A 48 7.45 -0.03 -5.43
C LEU A 48 8.91 0.03 -5.89
N GLY A 49 9.39 -0.98 -6.64
CA GLY A 49 10.75 -1.02 -7.16
C GLY A 49 11.09 0.21 -8.03
N ILE A 50 10.18 0.60 -8.92
CA ILE A 50 10.33 1.78 -9.79
C ILE A 50 10.41 3.05 -8.93
N GLY A 51 9.52 3.21 -7.94
CA GLY A 51 9.54 4.37 -7.04
C GLY A 51 10.88 4.52 -6.30
N TRP A 52 11.42 3.42 -5.78
CA TRP A 52 12.73 3.41 -5.12
C TRP A 52 13.89 3.67 -6.10
N LEU A 53 13.81 3.12 -7.31
CA LEU A 53 14.79 3.33 -8.36
C LEU A 53 14.85 4.81 -8.78
N ILE A 54 13.70 5.43 -9.06
CA ILE A 54 13.60 6.86 -9.41
C ILE A 54 14.18 7.72 -8.27
N ARG A 55 13.77 7.46 -7.03
CA ARG A 55 14.29 8.18 -5.87
C ARG A 55 15.81 8.10 -5.78
N SER A 56 16.39 6.95 -6.11
CA SER A 56 17.84 6.74 -6.08
C SER A 56 18.62 7.50 -7.17
N PHE A 57 17.95 7.97 -8.23
CA PHE A 57 18.54 8.80 -9.29
C PHE A 57 18.34 10.29 -9.04
N VAL A 58 17.17 10.67 -8.49
CA VAL A 58 16.80 12.08 -8.28
C VAL A 58 17.49 12.68 -7.05
N VAL A 59 17.66 11.91 -5.97
CA VAL A 59 18.23 12.45 -4.72
C VAL A 59 19.75 12.26 -4.71
N THR A 60 20.50 13.35 -4.83
CA THR A 60 21.97 13.36 -4.70
C THR A 60 22.37 13.24 -3.22
N SER A 61 23.51 12.63 -2.89
CA SER A 61 23.90 12.37 -1.48
C SER A 61 24.01 13.62 -0.59
N ILE A 62 24.36 14.78 -1.17
CA ILE A 62 24.43 16.07 -0.46
C ILE A 62 23.02 16.63 -0.20
N GLU A 63 22.14 16.49 -1.19
CA GLU A 63 20.72 16.83 -1.08
C GLU A 63 20.01 15.90 -0.10
N ASP A 64 20.39 14.61 -0.05
CA ASP A 64 19.84 13.61 0.86
C ASP A 64 20.08 13.99 2.32
N GLU A 65 21.24 14.54 2.69
CA GLU A 65 21.50 14.92 4.09
C GLU A 65 20.72 16.17 4.50
N ALA A 66 20.69 17.20 3.66
CA ALA A 66 19.92 18.43 3.91
C ALA A 66 18.41 18.14 3.97
N ILE A 67 17.89 17.40 2.99
CA ILE A 67 16.49 16.94 2.95
C ILE A 67 16.19 16.05 4.15
N ARG A 68 17.12 15.17 4.56
CA ARG A 68 16.90 14.29 5.71
C ARG A 68 16.82 15.08 7.01
N LYS A 69 17.70 16.06 7.22
CA LYS A 69 17.64 16.92 8.42
C LYS A 69 16.37 17.75 8.46
N SER A 70 15.97 18.38 7.35
CA SER A 70 14.73 19.16 7.30
C SER A 70 13.50 18.29 7.54
N LYS A 71 13.48 17.09 6.94
CA LYS A 71 12.41 16.11 7.11
C LYS A 71 12.36 15.54 8.52
N GLU A 72 13.49 15.34 9.18
CA GLU A 72 13.55 14.89 10.56
C GLU A 72 12.97 15.93 11.51
N ILE A 73 13.28 17.21 11.30
CA ILE A 73 12.67 18.32 12.06
C ILE A 73 11.16 18.34 11.83
N GLU A 74 10.72 18.24 10.58
CA GLU A 74 9.30 18.30 10.22
C GLU A 74 8.48 17.11 10.76
N ILE A 75 9.05 15.90 10.74
CA ILE A 75 8.41 14.67 11.23
C ILE A 75 8.28 14.68 12.76
N ASN A 76 9.27 15.23 13.45
CA ASN A 76 9.32 15.25 14.91
C ASN A 76 8.70 16.52 15.53
N ASP A 77 8.27 17.48 14.72
CA ASP A 77 7.51 18.63 15.18
C ASP A 77 6.17 18.16 15.80
N GLU A 78 5.93 18.54 17.05
CA GLU A 78 4.72 18.21 17.80
C GLU A 78 3.45 18.71 17.11
N ARG A 79 3.51 19.88 16.47
CA ARG A 79 2.37 20.44 15.73
C ARG A 79 2.05 19.56 14.53
N ASN A 80 3.05 19.19 13.74
CA ASN A 80 2.84 18.35 12.57
C ASN A 80 2.39 16.94 12.98
N THR A 81 2.91 16.40 14.07
CA THR A 81 2.47 15.12 14.61
C THR A 81 1.00 15.16 14.98
N ARG A 82 0.54 16.18 15.73
CA ARG A 82 -0.89 16.34 16.06
C ARG A 82 -1.77 16.51 14.83
N ILE A 83 -1.35 17.31 13.85
CA ILE A 83 -2.09 17.48 12.59
C ILE A 83 -2.19 16.14 11.84
N ARG A 84 -1.10 15.40 11.74
CA ARG A 84 -1.03 14.10 11.06
C ARG A 84 -1.94 13.07 11.72
N GLU A 85 -1.90 12.96 13.04
CA GLU A 85 -2.77 12.04 13.80
C GLU A 85 -4.24 12.41 13.62
N ARG A 86 -4.58 13.69 13.75
CA ARG A 86 -5.96 14.18 13.55
C ARG A 86 -6.44 13.92 12.13
N THR A 87 -5.59 14.18 11.15
CA THR A 87 -5.90 13.95 9.72
C THR A 87 -6.08 12.46 9.46
N GLY A 88 -5.18 11.61 9.94
CA GLY A 88 -5.26 10.16 9.80
C GLY A 88 -6.56 9.60 10.38
N TYR A 89 -6.95 10.02 11.58
CA TYR A 89 -8.23 9.63 12.18
C TYR A 89 -9.43 10.09 11.36
N MET A 90 -9.43 11.35 10.91
CA MET A 90 -10.54 11.90 10.12
C MET A 90 -10.68 11.21 8.76
N VAL A 91 -9.56 10.94 8.09
CA VAL A 91 -9.53 10.21 6.81
C VAL A 91 -10.03 8.79 7.01
N ALA A 92 -9.50 8.04 7.99
CA ALA A 92 -9.96 6.68 8.27
C ALA A 92 -11.47 6.64 8.52
N ARG A 93 -11.98 7.56 9.36
CA ARG A 93 -13.41 7.66 9.65
C ARG A 93 -14.26 7.91 8.40
N ILE A 94 -13.85 8.81 7.51
CA ILE A 94 -14.57 9.09 6.26
C ILE A 94 -14.48 7.89 5.30
N MET A 95 -13.28 7.32 5.14
CA MET A 95 -13.04 6.18 4.26
C MET A 95 -13.86 4.96 4.65
N ASN A 96 -14.09 4.74 5.94
CA ASN A 96 -14.94 3.65 6.41
C ASN A 96 -16.38 3.79 5.87
N TYR A 97 -16.97 4.99 5.94
CA TYR A 97 -18.29 5.25 5.33
C TYR A 97 -18.28 5.11 3.80
N VAL A 98 -17.21 5.59 3.14
CA VAL A 98 -17.04 5.44 1.69
C VAL A 98 -16.98 3.96 1.29
N LEU A 99 -16.27 3.12 2.06
CA LEU A 99 -16.20 1.68 1.83
C LEU A 99 -17.56 0.99 2.03
N CYS A 100 -18.34 1.40 3.04
CA CYS A 100 -19.70 0.91 3.21
C CYS A 100 -20.59 1.24 2.00
N VAL A 101 -20.55 2.48 1.51
CA VAL A 101 -21.28 2.89 0.30
C VAL A 101 -20.79 2.11 -0.92
N PHE A 102 -19.49 1.88 -1.03
CA PHE A 102 -18.90 1.10 -2.12
C PHE A 102 -19.41 -0.34 -2.14
N ILE A 103 -19.55 -0.99 -0.98
CA ILE A 103 -20.16 -2.32 -0.87
C ILE A 103 -21.62 -2.31 -1.37
N LEU A 104 -22.40 -1.29 -1.02
CA LEU A 104 -23.78 -1.17 -1.49
C LEU A 104 -23.84 -1.03 -3.02
N ILE A 105 -22.96 -0.20 -3.60
CA ILE A 105 -22.85 -0.04 -5.05
C ILE A 105 -22.49 -1.37 -5.72
N LEU A 106 -21.49 -2.10 -5.20
CA LEU A 106 -21.14 -3.43 -5.71
C LEU A 106 -22.31 -4.42 -5.64
N GLY A 107 -23.08 -4.37 -4.55
CA GLY A 107 -24.30 -5.17 -4.39
C GLY A 107 -25.35 -4.83 -5.46
N PHE A 108 -25.62 -3.55 -5.70
CA PHE A 108 -26.56 -3.10 -6.73
C PHE A 108 -26.09 -3.42 -8.15
N MET A 109 -24.78 -3.41 -8.39
CA MET A 109 -24.18 -3.81 -9.66
C MET A 109 -24.21 -5.34 -9.89
N GLY A 110 -24.66 -6.12 -8.91
CA GLY A 110 -24.66 -7.58 -9.01
C GLY A 110 -23.26 -8.19 -9.04
N ALA A 111 -22.29 -7.54 -8.38
CA ALA A 111 -20.93 -8.06 -8.29
C ALA A 111 -20.90 -9.43 -7.60
N ASP A 112 -19.88 -10.23 -7.92
CA ASP A 112 -19.68 -11.56 -7.33
C ASP A 112 -19.63 -11.47 -5.80
N ARG A 113 -20.34 -12.39 -5.13
CA ARG A 113 -20.42 -12.46 -3.66
C ARG A 113 -19.04 -12.52 -3.01
N ASN A 114 -18.07 -13.20 -3.64
CA ASN A 114 -16.70 -13.29 -3.14
C ASN A 114 -16.01 -11.91 -3.12
N ILE A 115 -16.26 -11.06 -4.11
CA ILE A 115 -15.72 -9.68 -4.17
C ILE A 115 -16.33 -8.84 -3.04
N ILE A 116 -17.65 -8.93 -2.86
CA ILE A 116 -18.36 -8.21 -1.80
C ILE A 116 -17.82 -8.62 -0.41
N LEU A 117 -17.63 -9.93 -0.18
CA LEU A 117 -17.06 -10.45 1.07
C LEU A 117 -15.61 -10.02 1.28
N MET A 118 -14.78 -9.96 0.23
CA MET A 118 -13.41 -9.46 0.33
C MET A 118 -13.37 -7.99 0.78
N VAL A 119 -14.20 -7.13 0.18
CA VAL A 119 -14.27 -5.70 0.56
C VAL A 119 -14.83 -5.55 1.98
N ALA A 120 -15.85 -6.32 2.35
CA ALA A 120 -16.37 -6.34 3.72
C ALA A 120 -15.29 -6.78 4.73
N GLY A 121 -14.45 -7.76 4.36
CA GLY A 121 -13.30 -8.20 5.13
C GLY A 121 -12.28 -7.09 5.40
N LEU A 122 -12.06 -6.18 4.44
CA LEU A 122 -11.18 -5.01 4.63
C LEU A 122 -11.72 -4.07 5.71
N ILE A 123 -13.04 -3.81 5.73
CA ILE A 123 -13.67 -2.98 6.76
C ILE A 123 -13.54 -3.64 8.15
N LEU A 124 -13.76 -4.96 8.23
CA LEU A 124 -13.59 -5.69 9.48
C LEU A 124 -12.15 -5.64 9.99
N LEU A 125 -11.17 -5.83 9.08
CA LEU A 125 -9.75 -5.72 9.42
C LEU A 125 -9.39 -4.32 9.93
N GLU A 126 -9.86 -3.27 9.25
CA GLU A 126 -9.68 -1.87 9.69
C GLU A 126 -10.27 -1.66 11.10
N GLY A 127 -11.46 -2.19 11.36
CA GLY A 127 -12.10 -2.14 12.68
C GLY A 127 -11.28 -2.85 13.77
N LEU A 128 -10.79 -4.07 13.49
CA LEU A 128 -9.96 -4.84 14.41
C LEU A 128 -8.64 -4.11 14.73
N LEU A 129 -7.98 -3.55 13.70
CA LEU A 129 -6.76 -2.76 13.88
C LEU A 129 -7.04 -1.51 14.72
N THR A 130 -8.16 -0.82 14.46
CA THR A 130 -8.56 0.36 15.23
C THR A 130 -8.76 0.03 16.71
N ILE A 131 -9.47 -1.07 17.01
CA ILE A 131 -9.67 -1.54 18.40
C ILE A 131 -8.33 -1.91 19.04
N TYR A 132 -7.50 -2.69 18.34
CA TYR A 132 -6.20 -3.12 18.84
C TYR A 132 -5.28 -1.93 19.16
N PHE A 133 -5.09 -1.02 18.21
CA PHE A 133 -4.23 0.15 18.40
C PHE A 133 -4.81 1.14 19.42
N SER A 134 -6.13 1.35 19.45
CA SER A 134 -6.76 2.18 20.48
C SER A 134 -6.52 1.61 21.89
N SER A 135 -6.67 0.30 22.06
CA SER A 135 -6.39 -0.37 23.35
C SER A 135 -4.91 -0.32 23.72
N ARG A 136 -4.03 -0.52 22.74
CA ARG A 136 -2.58 -0.48 22.93
C ARG A 136 -2.07 0.92 23.29
N TYR A 137 -2.60 1.97 22.66
CA TYR A 137 -2.19 3.34 22.92
C TYR A 137 -2.82 3.90 24.20
N SER A 138 -4.05 3.53 24.54
CA SER A 138 -4.68 3.91 25.83
C SER A 138 -3.92 3.41 27.07
N LYS A 139 -3.04 2.41 26.93
CA LYS A 139 -2.24 1.84 28.02
C LYS A 139 -0.80 2.36 28.06
N THR A 140 -0.36 3.10 27.06
CA THR A 140 1.07 3.46 26.89
C THR A 140 1.31 4.93 26.67
N MET A 141 0.31 5.63 26.13
CA MET A 141 0.19 7.08 26.21
C MET A 141 -0.78 7.41 27.34
#